data_AF-A0A8T7L7I2-F1
#
_entry.id   AF-A0A8T7L7I2-F1
#
_cell.length_a   1.000
_cell.length_b   1.000
_cell.length_c   1.000
_cell.angle_alpha   90.00
_cell.angle_beta   90.00
_cell.angle_gamma   90.00
#
_symmetry.space_group_name_H-M   'P 1'
#
loop_
_entity.id
_entity.type
_entity.pdbx_description
1 polymer ?
#
loop_
_entity_poly.entity_id
_entity_poly.type
_entity_poly.pdbx_seq_one_letter_code
_entity_poly.pdbx_strand_id
1 'polypeptide(L)' 'MGENERNVLHQVQEYRKIVLLYEALDEEIDNLLAAHGGHKDTMSPEELARYRQLARKRDDLLNQMRALEQQLQITDDEG' A
#
# COMPACT_ATOMS: atom_id res chain seq x y z
N MET A 1 31.07 2.20 0.98
CA MET A 1 29.70 1.65 0.84
C MET A 1 29.74 0.19 1.24
N GLY A 2 29.29 -0.11 2.46
CA GLY A 2 29.13 -1.48 2.93
C GLY A 2 27.92 -2.16 2.28
N GLU A 3 27.85 -3.48 2.36
CA GLU A 3 26.72 -4.28 1.84
C GLU A 3 25.39 -3.89 2.53
N ASN A 4 25.43 -3.53 3.82
CA ASN A 4 24.28 -3.03 4.56
C ASN A 4 23.70 -1.74 3.97
N GLU A 5 24.55 -0.78 3.61
CA GLU A 5 24.12 0.51 3.07
C GLU A 5 23.40 0.34 1.71
N ARG A 6 23.85 -0.63 0.90
CA ARG A 6 23.17 -0.99 -0.37
C ARG A 6 21.83 -1.69 -0.13
N ASN A 7 21.75 -2.55 0.90
CA ASN A 7 20.51 -3.23 1.26
C ASN A 7 19.44 -2.24 1.78
N VAL A 8 19.83 -1.32 2.67
CA VAL A 8 18.95 -0.26 3.17
C VAL A 8 18.45 0.63 2.04
N LEU A 9 19.32 1.07 1.12
CA LEU A 9 18.90 1.86 -0.04
C LEU A 9 17.88 1.11 -0.92
N HIS A 10 18.07 -0.20 -1.11
CA HIS A 10 17.12 -1.02 -1.87
C HIS A 10 15.76 -1.14 -1.14
N GLN A 11 15.76 -1.38 0.16
CA GLN A 11 14.54 -1.45 0.98
C GLN A 11 13.78 -0.11 0.99
N VAL A 12 14.48 1.02 1.09
CA VAL A 12 13.87 2.36 1.01
C VAL A 12 13.24 2.60 -0.38
N GLN A 13 13.91 2.19 -1.46
CA GLN A 13 13.32 2.30 -2.80
C GLN A 13 12.06 1.45 -2.95
N GLU A 14 12.07 0.24 -2.40
CA GLU A 14 10.90 -0.64 -2.44
C GLU A 14 9.73 -0.09 -1.62
N TYR A 15 10.01 0.42 -0.42
CA TYR A 15 9.01 1.09 0.40
C TYR A 15 8.34 2.25 -0.36
N ARG A 16 9.12 3.11 -1.01
CA ARG A 16 8.60 4.23 -1.81
C ARG A 16 7.68 3.76 -2.94
N LYS A 17 8.01 2.67 -3.62
CA LYS A 17 7.14 2.12 -4.68
C LYS A 17 5.82 1.63 -4.10
N ILE A 18 5.86 0.94 -2.96
CA ILE A 18 4.65 0.42 -2.32
C ILE A 18 3.75 1.58 -1.85
N VAL A 19 4.32 2.65 -1.30
CA VAL A 19 3.56 3.86 -0.93
C VAL A 19 2.82 4.43 -2.14
N LEU A 20 3.50 4.61 -3.28
CA LEU A 20 2.86 5.14 -4.50
C LEU A 20 1.73 4.23 -5.00
N LEU A 21 1.92 2.91 -4.94
CA LEU A 21 0.88 1.94 -5.32
C LEU A 21 -0.29 1.96 -4.33
N TYR A 22 -0.02 2.17 -3.04
CA TYR A 22 -1.03 2.30 -2.01
C TYR A 22 -1.88 3.55 -2.23
N GLU A 23 -1.25 4.70 -2.48
CA GLU A 23 -1.93 5.98 -2.77
C GLU A 23 -2.79 5.87 -4.03
N ALA A 24 -2.27 5.25 -5.10
CA ALA A 24 -3.05 5.05 -6.32
C ALA A 24 -4.29 4.16 -6.08
N LEU A 25 -4.17 3.10 -5.27
CA LEU A 25 -5.32 2.26 -4.91
C LEU A 25 -6.33 3.01 -4.04
N ASP A 26 -5.86 3.85 -3.12
CA ASP A 26 -6.74 4.67 -2.27
C ASP A 26 -7.52 5.67 -3.12
N GLU A 27 -6.86 6.33 -4.08
CA GLU A 27 -7.51 7.22 -5.05
C GLU A 27 -8.52 6.47 -5.94
N GLU A 28 -8.21 5.25 -6.40
CA GLU A 28 -9.17 4.43 -7.14
C GLU A 28 -10.41 4.07 -6.30
N ILE A 29 -10.22 3.78 -5.00
CA ILE A 29 -11.32 3.49 -4.07
C ILE A 29 -12.16 4.74 -3.83
N ASP A 30 -11.52 5.89 -3.60
CA ASP A 30 -12.20 7.16 -3.38
C ASP A 30 -13.01 7.59 -4.60
N ASN A 31 -12.46 7.46 -5.81
CA ASN A 31 -13.19 7.73 -7.04
C ASN A 31 -14.40 6.81 -7.21
N LEU A 32 -14.24 5.52 -6.88
CA LEU A 32 -15.34 4.56 -6.90
C LEU A 32 -16.42 4.91 -5.87
N LEU A 33 -16.03 5.30 -4.65
CA LEU A 33 -16.98 5.73 -3.62
C LEU A 33 -17.67 7.04 -4.00
N ALA A 34 -16.93 8.03 -4.51
CA ALA A 34 -17.46 9.33 -4.92
C ALA A 34 -18.54 9.20 -6.00
N ALA A 35 -18.35 8.28 -6.97
CA ALA A 35 -19.36 7.97 -7.98
C ALA A 35 -20.69 7.45 -7.39
N HIS A 36 -20.64 6.90 -6.18
CA HIS A 36 -21.78 6.31 -5.46
C HIS A 36 -22.24 7.14 -4.26
N GLY A 37 -21.87 8.42 -4.22
CA GLY A 37 -22.26 9.34 -3.14
C GLY A 37 -21.49 9.13 -1.84
N GLY A 38 -20.28 8.58 -1.92
CA GLY A 38 -19.36 8.38 -0.79
C GLY A 38 -19.56 7.07 -0.03
N HIS A 39 -20.47 6.20 -0.48
CA HIS A 39 -20.83 4.97 0.23
C HIS A 39 -20.96 3.82 -0.75
N LYS A 40 -20.77 2.60 -0.26
CA LYS A 40 -20.85 1.37 -1.06
C LYS A 40 -22.27 0.79 -1.18
N ASP A 41 -23.25 1.34 -0.45
CA ASP A 41 -24.60 0.76 -0.35
C ASP A 41 -25.42 0.89 -1.64
N THR A 42 -25.05 1.83 -2.50
CA THR A 42 -25.67 2.08 -3.81
C THR A 42 -24.91 1.40 -4.97
N MET A 43 -23.77 0.74 -4.68
CA MET A 43 -22.98 0.05 -5.68
C MET A 43 -23.69 -1.19 -6.22
N SER A 44 -23.58 -1.40 -7.53
CA SER A 44 -23.99 -2.67 -8.15
C SER A 44 -23.12 -3.83 -7.63
N PRO A 45 -23.57 -5.08 -7.73
CA PRO A 45 -22.77 -6.23 -7.29
C PRO A 45 -21.37 -6.31 -7.92
N GLU A 46 -21.23 -5.91 -9.18
CA GLU A 46 -19.94 -5.88 -9.89
C GLU A 46 -19.02 -4.79 -9.34
N GLU A 47 -19.56 -3.63 -9.02
CA GLU A 47 -18.82 -2.50 -8.45
C GLU A 47 -18.40 -2.81 -7.01
N LEU A 48 -19.27 -3.46 -6.24
CA LEU A 48 -18.96 -3.98 -4.91
C LEU A 48 -17.85 -5.03 -4.95
N ALA A 49 -17.85 -5.90 -5.97
CA ALA A 49 -16.78 -6.87 -6.18
C ALA A 49 -15.45 -6.16 -6.50
N ARG A 50 -15.48 -5.14 -7.36
CA ARG A 50 -14.31 -4.30 -7.67
C ARG A 50 -13.79 -3.58 -6.42
N TYR A 51 -14.67 -2.95 -5.65
CA TYR A 51 -14.34 -2.31 -4.38
C TYR A 51 -13.64 -3.27 -3.43
N ARG A 52 -14.18 -4.48 -3.25
CA ARG A 52 -13.57 -5.52 -2.39
C ARG A 52 -12.18 -5.94 -2.87
N GLN A 53 -11.98 -6.06 -4.18
CA GLN A 53 -10.67 -6.37 -4.75
C GLN A 53 -9.65 -5.24 -4.52
N LEU A 54 -10.06 -3.99 -4.73
CA LEU A 54 -9.22 -2.82 -4.48
C LEU A 54 -8.84 -2.72 -2.99
N ALA A 55 -9.82 -2.85 -2.10
CA ALA A 55 -9.60 -2.82 -0.66
C ALA A 55 -8.62 -3.92 -0.20
N ARG A 56 -8.77 -5.15 -0.73
CA ARG A 56 -7.85 -6.25 -0.42
C ARG A 56 -6.42 -5.95 -0.87
N LYS A 57 -6.24 -5.44 -2.09
CA LYS A 57 -4.91 -5.05 -2.59
C LYS A 57 -4.29 -3.95 -1.74
N ARG A 58 -5.08 -2.96 -1.32
CA ARG A 58 -4.63 -1.88 -0.45
C ARG A 58 -4.14 -2.43 0.89
N ASP A 59 -4.88 -3.35 1.49
CA ASP A 59 -4.50 -4.00 2.75
C ASP A 59 -3.22 -4.85 2.58
N ASP A 60 -3.07 -5.56 1.47
CA ASP A 60 -1.86 -6.33 1.14
C ASP A 60 -0.63 -5.42 1.02
N LEU A 61 -0.77 -4.23 0.41
CA LEU A 61 0.31 -3.24 0.34
C LEU A 61 0.64 -2.64 1.71
N LEU A 62 -0.37 -2.34 2.53
CA LEU A 62 -0.17 -1.84 3.89
C LEU A 62 0.63 -2.84 4.74
N ASN A 63 0.33 -4.14 4.62
CA ASN A 63 1.07 -5.18 5.31
C ASN A 63 2.52 -5.25 4.83
N GLN A 64 2.78 -5.10 3.53
CA GLN A 64 4.13 -5.04 2.98
C GLN A 64 4.92 -3.82 3.46
N MET A 65 4.28 -2.65 3.52
CA MET A 65 4.89 -1.43 4.09
C MET A 65 5.32 -1.69 5.54
N ARG A 66 4.44 -2.23 6.38
CA ARG A 66 4.74 -2.54 7.78
C ARG A 66 5.87 -3.54 7.96
N ALA A 67 5.95 -4.54 7.08
CA ALA A 67 7.04 -5.52 7.11
C ALA A 67 8.39 -4.86 6.77
N LEU A 68 8.42 -3.99 5.75
CA LEU A 68 9.63 -3.24 5.39
C LEU A 68 10.03 -2.23 6.46
N GLU A 69 9.08 -1.55 7.09
CA GLU A 69 9.34 -0.62 8.20
C GLU A 69 10.03 -1.33 9.36
N GLN A 70 9.56 -2.53 9.73
CA GLN A 70 10.20 -3.34 10.76
C GLN A 70 11.62 -3.76 10.36
N GLN A 71 11.84 -4.16 9.12
CA GLN A 71 13.17 -4.52 8.62
C GLN A 71 14.15 -3.34 8.64
N LEU A 72 13.69 -2.16 8.21
CA LEU A 72 14.48 -0.93 8.24
C LEU A 72 14.85 -0.52 9.66
N GLN A 73 13.90 -0.60 10.61
CA GLN A 73 14.15 -0.30 12.03
C GLN A 73 15.17 -1.25 12.67
N ILE A 74 15.08 -2.56 12.39
CA ILE A 74 16.05 -3.55 12.89
C ILE A 74 17.45 -3.25 12.33
N THR A 75 17.54 -2.84 11.06
CA THR A 75 18.83 -2.54 10.42
C THR A 75 19.50 -1.27 10.97
N ASP A 76 18.71 -0.27 11.41
CA ASP A 76 19.22 0.95 12.05
C ASP A 76 19.69 0.71 13.51
N ASP A 77 19.11 -0.27 14.22
CA ASP A 77 19.46 -0.60 15.61
C ASP A 77 20.73 -1.49 15.74
N GLU A 78 21.14 -2.15 14.65
CA GLU A 78 22.35 -3.00 14.60
C GLU A 78 23.65 -2.24 14.21
N GLY A 79 23.65 -0.90 14.22
CA GLY A 79 24.80 -0.02 13.91
C GLY A 79 25.52 0.55 15.13
#